data_AF-A0A943HJQ0-F1
#
_entry.id   AF-A0A943HJQ0-F1
#
_cell.length_a   1.000
_cell.length_b   1.000
_cell.length_c   1.000
_cell.angle_alpha   90.00
_cell.angle_beta   90.00
_cell.angle_gamma   90.00
#
_symmetry.space_group_name_H-M   'P 1'
#
loop_
_entity.id
_entity.type
_entity.pdbx_description
1 polymer ?
#
loop_
_entity_poly.entity_id
_entity_poly.type
_entity_poly.pdbx_seq_one_letter_code
_entity_poly.pdbx_strand_id
1 'polypeptide(L)'
;MANVIIVLILVVAVVYGIYNYVHHLNHGGGCCGEHDAPARKVKAADTNKSHYLHRLVMGVDGMTCQNCQRHVENALNAMTDTLAEADLSAQKVTVWTKADADEDAIRQAIRDAGYLPLRTTEKE
;
A
#
# COMPACT_ATOMS: atom_id res chain seq x y z
N MET A 1 23.58 -11.69 38.81
CA MET A 1 22.10 -11.56 38.82
C MET A 1 21.63 -10.16 38.43
N ALA A 2 22.12 -9.08 39.07
CA ALA A 2 21.76 -7.70 38.71
C ALA A 2 22.06 -7.30 37.24
N ASN A 3 23.23 -7.68 36.70
CA ASN A 3 23.59 -7.34 35.32
C ASN A 3 22.66 -7.98 34.27
N VAL A 4 22.16 -9.19 34.55
CA VAL A 4 21.22 -9.89 33.63
C VAL A 4 19.89 -9.13 33.57
N ILE A 5 19.41 -8.63 34.71
CA ILE A 5 18.18 -7.84 34.78
C ILE A 5 18.33 -6.52 34.01
N ILE A 6 19.46 -5.83 34.16
CA ILE A 6 19.74 -4.58 33.45
C ILE A 6 19.77 -4.80 31.93
N VAL A 7 20.43 -5.86 31.47
CA VAL A 7 20.48 -6.20 30.04
C VAL A 7 19.09 -6.50 29.48
N LEU A 8 18.23 -7.21 30.21
CA LEU A 8 16.85 -7.48 29.78
C LEU A 8 16.02 -6.20 29.64
N ILE A 9 16.15 -5.27 30.60
CA ILE A 9 15.43 -3.97 30.54
C ILE A 9 15.90 -3.15 29.33
N LEU A 10 17.20 -3.11 29.06
CA LEU A 10 17.74 -2.41 27.89
C LEU A 10 17.25 -3.02 26.57
N VAL A 11 17.21 -4.35 26.48
CA VAL A 11 16.68 -5.04 25.29
C VAL A 11 15.20 -4.71 25.08
N VAL A 12 14.38 -4.74 26.13
CA VAL A 12 12.95 -4.39 26.04
C VAL A 12 12.77 -2.92 25.64
N ALA A 13 13.55 -2.00 26.20
CA ALA A 13 13.49 -0.58 25.84
C ALA A 13 13.89 -0.34 24.38
N VAL A 14 14.92 -1.02 23.89
CA VAL A 14 15.35 -0.95 22.49
C VAL A 14 14.30 -1.53 21.56
N VAL A 15 13.73 -2.70 21.88
CA VAL A 15 12.66 -3.32 21.08
C VAL A 15 11.41 -2.43 21.06
N TYR A 16 11.02 -1.87 22.21
CA TYR A 16 9.89 -0.95 22.29
C TYR A 16 10.15 0.35 21.52
N GLY A 17 11.38 0.89 21.60
CA GLY A 17 11.80 2.07 20.85
C GLY A 17 11.74 1.84 19.34
N ILE A 18 12.26 0.71 18.86
CA ILE A 18 12.17 0.31 17.44
C ILE A 18 10.72 0.13 17.03
N TYR A 19 9.91 -0.56 17.84
CA TYR A 19 8.49 -0.76 17.57
C TYR A 19 7.74 0.57 17.47
N ASN A 20 7.91 1.46 18.44
CA ASN A 20 7.24 2.76 18.48
C ASN A 20 7.72 3.68 17.34
N TYR A 21 9.01 3.65 17.01
CA TYR A 21 9.57 4.40 15.89
C TYR A 21 8.98 3.94 14.55
N VAL A 22 8.97 2.63 14.29
CA VAL A 22 8.36 2.05 13.07
C VAL A 22 6.85 2.33 13.03
N HIS A 23 6.17 2.20 14.17
CA HIS A 23 4.74 2.47 14.29
C HIS A 23 4.40 3.93 13.98
N HIS A 24 5.21 4.88 14.45
CA HIS A 24 5.00 6.31 14.20
C HIS A 24 5.29 6.69 12.73
N LEU A 25 6.23 6.00 12.06
CA LEU A 25 6.49 6.21 10.64
C LEU A 25 5.32 5.74 9.75
N ASN A 26 4.66 4.64 10.12
CA ASN A 26 3.47 4.16 9.42
C ASN A 26 2.23 5.07 9.61
N HIS A 27 2.24 5.96 10.60
CA HIS A 27 1.11 6.86 10.89
C HIS A 27 1.26 8.25 10.25
N GLY A 28 2.24 8.47 9.37
CA GLY A 28 2.31 9.65 8.51
C GLY A 28 3.11 10.80 9.12
N GLY A 29 4.42 10.80 8.87
CA GLY A 29 5.22 12.01 8.94
C GLY A 29 4.93 12.88 7.71
N GLY A 30 4.41 14.07 7.94
CA GLY A 30 3.92 15.00 6.93
C GLY A 30 4.98 15.44 5.93
N CYS A 31 4.64 15.36 4.65
CA CYS A 31 5.37 16.03 3.57
C CYS A 31 4.43 16.66 2.51
N CYS A 32 3.12 16.42 2.58
CA CYS A 32 2.14 16.99 1.64
C CYS A 32 0.91 17.52 2.41
N GLY A 33 0.84 18.83 2.63
CA GLY A 33 -0.41 19.59 2.77
C GLY A 33 -1.30 19.37 4.00
N GLU A 34 -1.42 20.44 4.78
CA GLU A 34 -2.46 20.85 5.74
C GLU A 34 -3.71 19.93 5.90
N HIS A 35 -3.84 19.34 7.09
CA HIS A 35 -5.10 19.00 7.78
C HIS A 35 -6.20 18.28 6.97
N ASP A 36 -5.91 17.11 6.42
CA ASP A 36 -6.97 16.14 6.13
C ASP A 36 -6.70 14.83 6.85
N ALA A 37 -7.70 14.37 7.60
CA ALA A 37 -7.68 13.08 8.27
C ALA A 37 -7.26 11.99 7.27
N PRO A 38 -6.38 11.05 7.66
CA PRO A 38 -5.83 10.06 6.74
C PRO A 38 -6.97 9.41 5.97
N ALA A 39 -6.97 9.58 4.63
CA ALA A 39 -7.99 9.04 3.75
C ALA A 39 -8.26 7.60 4.17
N ARG A 40 -9.49 7.34 4.66
CA ARG A 40 -9.89 6.02 5.18
C ARG A 40 -9.49 4.99 4.13
N LYS A 41 -8.67 4.02 4.52
CA LYS A 41 -8.26 2.92 3.63
C LYS A 41 -9.54 2.28 3.10
N VAL A 42 -9.77 2.40 1.79
CA VAL A 42 -10.88 1.73 1.11
C VAL A 42 -10.47 0.27 1.08
N LYS A 43 -10.98 -0.51 2.05
CA LYS A 43 -10.78 -1.95 2.06
C LYS A 43 -11.64 -2.51 0.93
N ALA A 44 -11.02 -3.23 0.00
CA ALA A 44 -11.74 -4.00 -1.00
C ALA A 44 -12.78 -4.90 -0.32
N ALA A 45 -13.94 -5.04 -0.95
CA ALA A 45 -15.10 -5.76 -0.40
C ALA A 45 -14.77 -7.22 -0.05
N ASP A 46 -13.79 -7.82 -0.75
CA ASP A 46 -13.29 -9.17 -0.48
C ASP A 46 -11.78 -9.17 -0.27
N THR A 47 -11.35 -9.58 0.92
CA THR A 47 -9.93 -9.75 1.28
C THR A 47 -9.40 -11.15 0.90
N ASN A 48 -10.28 -12.04 0.39
CA ASN A 48 -9.89 -13.40 0.04
C ASN A 48 -9.32 -13.47 -1.39
N LYS A 49 -7.99 -13.58 -1.50
CA LYS A 49 -7.23 -13.64 -2.76
C LYS A 49 -7.68 -14.80 -3.68
N SER A 50 -8.26 -15.86 -3.12
CA SER A 50 -8.76 -17.02 -3.87
C SER A 50 -10.01 -16.75 -4.71
N HIS A 51 -10.70 -15.63 -4.49
CA HIS A 51 -11.94 -15.28 -5.17
C HIS A 51 -11.72 -14.45 -6.45
N TYR A 52 -10.47 -14.05 -6.71
CA TYR A 52 -10.07 -13.26 -7.86
C TYR A 52 -9.34 -14.18 -8.84
N LEU A 53 -9.91 -14.34 -10.02
CA LEU A 53 -9.40 -15.26 -11.04
C LEU A 53 -8.24 -14.66 -11.85
N HIS A 54 -8.14 -13.33 -11.85
CA HIS A 54 -7.17 -12.60 -12.65
C HIS A 54 -6.25 -11.75 -11.78
N ARG A 55 -4.96 -11.75 -12.12
CA ARG A 55 -3.91 -10.97 -11.46
C ARG A 55 -3.14 -10.16 -12.50
N LEU A 56 -3.08 -8.85 -12.29
CA LEU A 56 -2.35 -7.92 -13.12
C LEU A 56 -1.31 -7.19 -12.28
N VAL A 57 -0.05 -7.23 -12.69
CA VAL A 57 1.04 -6.47 -12.06
C VAL A 57 1.53 -5.42 -13.05
N MET A 58 1.50 -4.16 -12.65
CA MET A 58 1.99 -3.05 -13.46
C MET A 58 2.86 -2.10 -12.65
N GLY A 59 3.85 -1.48 -13.29
CA GLY A 59 4.59 -0.39 -12.66
C GLY A 59 3.74 0.88 -12.57
N VAL A 60 3.97 1.71 -11.55
CA VAL A 60 3.33 3.03 -11.44
C VAL A 60 4.39 4.05 -11.04
N ASP A 61 4.49 5.12 -11.82
CA ASP A 61 5.39 6.23 -11.54
C ASP A 61 4.68 7.34 -10.73
N GLY A 62 5.44 8.06 -9.91
CA GLY A 62 4.94 9.10 -9.00
C GLY A 62 4.60 8.62 -7.58
N MET A 63 4.75 7.32 -7.28
CA MET A 63 4.68 6.82 -5.89
C MET A 63 6.01 7.08 -5.18
N THR A 64 6.10 8.18 -4.42
CA THR A 64 7.32 8.56 -3.68
C THR A 64 7.17 8.45 -2.16
N CYS A 65 5.96 8.20 -1.68
CA CYS A 65 5.62 8.23 -0.26
C CYS A 65 4.58 7.17 0.11
N GLN A 66 4.52 6.74 1.37
CA GLN A 66 3.48 5.81 1.84
C GLN A 66 2.06 6.37 1.65
N ASN A 67 1.88 7.69 1.69
CA ASN A 67 0.59 8.31 1.38
C ASN A 67 0.21 8.17 -0.09
N CYS A 68 1.20 8.29 -0.97
CA CYS A 68 1.09 8.17 -2.41
C CYS A 68 0.71 6.73 -2.78
N GLN A 69 1.37 5.74 -2.15
CA GLN A 69 1.01 4.33 -2.25
C GLN A 69 -0.44 4.09 -1.83
N ARG A 70 -0.84 4.57 -0.65
CA ARG A 70 -2.23 4.42 -0.16
C ARG A 70 -3.26 5.09 -1.05
N HIS A 71 -2.92 6.23 -1.66
CA HIS A 71 -3.81 6.94 -2.56
C HIS A 71 -4.06 6.13 -3.84
N VAL A 72 -3.00 5.57 -4.44
CA VAL A 72 -3.12 4.65 -5.60
C VAL A 72 -3.92 3.40 -5.23
N GLU A 73 -3.62 2.76 -4.10
CA GLU A 73 -4.39 1.61 -3.61
C GLU A 73 -5.86 1.95 -3.43
N ASN A 74 -6.18 3.10 -2.82
CA ASN A 74 -7.56 3.51 -2.58
C ASN A 74 -8.31 3.79 -3.88
N ALA A 75 -7.66 4.44 -4.85
CA ALA A 75 -8.26 4.73 -6.15
C ALA A 75 -8.60 3.43 -6.91
N LEU A 76 -7.71 2.44 -6.83
CA LEU A 76 -7.94 1.15 -7.46
C LEU A 76 -8.96 0.30 -6.70
N ASN A 77 -8.87 0.21 -5.37
CA ASN A 77 -9.85 -0.50 -4.53
C ASN A 77 -11.25 0.13 -4.54
N ALA A 78 -11.39 1.38 -5.02
CA ALA A 78 -12.69 2.00 -5.24
C ALA A 78 -13.43 1.39 -6.45
N MET A 79 -12.74 0.69 -7.35
CA MET A 79 -13.37 -0.03 -8.45
C MET A 79 -14.02 -1.32 -7.94
N THR A 80 -15.25 -1.58 -8.39
CA THR A 80 -16.03 -2.77 -8.02
C THR A 80 -15.30 -4.08 -8.38
N ASP A 81 -15.33 -5.05 -7.47
CA ASP A 81 -14.72 -6.38 -7.66
C ASP A 81 -13.22 -6.38 -7.99
N THR A 82 -12.51 -5.37 -7.50
CA THR A 82 -11.06 -5.28 -7.59
C THR A 82 -10.42 -5.17 -6.21
N LEU A 83 -9.27 -5.82 -6.07
CA LEU A 83 -8.38 -5.72 -4.93
C LEU A 83 -7.04 -5.23 -5.45
N ALA A 84 -6.54 -4.12 -4.93
CA ALA A 84 -5.28 -3.54 -5.33
C ALA A 84 -4.34 -3.40 -4.13
N GLU A 85 -3.09 -3.80 -4.33
CA GLU A 85 -1.99 -3.73 -3.38
C GLU A 85 -0.80 -3.09 -4.09
N ALA A 86 -0.38 -1.91 -3.62
CA ALA A 86 0.75 -1.21 -4.20
C ALA A 86 2.00 -1.47 -3.35
N ASP A 87 3.14 -1.60 -4.01
CA ASP A 87 4.44 -1.76 -3.38
C ASP A 87 5.31 -0.57 -3.76
N LEU A 88 5.57 0.29 -2.77
CA LEU A 88 6.44 1.46 -2.93
C LEU A 88 7.90 1.06 -3.18
N SER A 89 8.38 -0.03 -2.59
CA SER A 89 9.77 -0.47 -2.72
C SER A 89 10.06 -0.98 -4.14
N ALA A 90 9.08 -1.65 -4.74
CA ALA A 90 9.17 -2.16 -6.10
C ALA A 90 8.63 -1.18 -7.17
N GLN A 91 7.99 -0.08 -6.76
CA GLN A 91 7.22 0.84 -7.62
C GLN A 91 6.20 0.12 -8.53
N LYS A 92 5.54 -0.90 -7.97
CA LYS A 92 4.59 -1.76 -8.67
C LYS A 92 3.25 -1.76 -7.97
N VAL A 93 2.18 -1.97 -8.71
CA VAL A 93 0.85 -2.25 -8.18
C VAL A 93 0.36 -3.58 -8.70
N THR A 94 -0.13 -4.41 -7.78
CA THR A 94 -0.77 -5.69 -8.08
C THR A 94 -2.27 -5.49 -7.93
N VAL A 95 -3.01 -5.80 -8.98
CA VAL A 95 -4.46 -5.71 -9.04
C VAL A 95 -5.02 -7.09 -9.29
N TRP A 96 -5.93 -7.52 -8.44
CA TRP A 96 -6.70 -8.73 -8.57
C TRP A 96 -8.13 -8.36 -8.95
N THR A 97 -8.68 -8.97 -10.00
CA THR A 97 -10.04 -8.70 -10.48
C THR A 97 -10.85 -9.98 -10.55
N LYS A 98 -12.15 -9.92 -10.20
CA LYS A 98 -13.05 -11.08 -10.33
C LYS A 98 -13.60 -11.22 -11.75
N ALA A 99 -13.72 -10.10 -12.46
CA ALA A 99 -14.04 -10.04 -13.89
C ALA A 99 -12.74 -9.95 -14.72
N ASP A 100 -12.88 -10.04 -16.05
CA ASP A 100 -11.79 -9.81 -16.99
C ASP A 100 -10.97 -8.57 -16.59
N ALA A 101 -9.66 -8.76 -16.43
CA ALA A 101 -8.75 -7.69 -16.06
C ALA A 101 -8.63 -6.70 -17.23
N ASP A 102 -9.54 -5.73 -17.26
CA ASP A 102 -9.53 -4.63 -18.21
C ASP A 102 -8.38 -3.68 -17.87
N GLU A 103 -7.26 -3.95 -18.51
CA GLU A 103 -6.00 -3.24 -18.34
C GLU A 103 -6.16 -1.74 -18.65
N ASP A 104 -7.05 -1.39 -19.59
CA ASP A 104 -7.28 0.01 -19.97
C ASP A 104 -8.10 0.74 -18.92
N ALA A 105 -9.10 0.08 -18.33
CA ALA A 105 -9.85 0.62 -17.19
C ALA A 105 -8.94 0.86 -15.98
N ILE A 106 -8.05 -0.09 -15.68
CA ILE A 106 -7.12 0.04 -14.56
C ILE A 106 -6.10 1.17 -14.81
N ARG A 107 -5.56 1.26 -16.03
CA ARG A 107 -4.69 2.38 -16.42
C ARG A 107 -5.42 3.72 -16.32
N GLN A 108 -6.69 3.77 -16.68
CA GLN A 108 -7.50 4.99 -16.58
C GLN A 108 -7.67 5.40 -15.12
N ALA A 109 -8.00 4.48 -14.23
CA ALA A 109 -8.12 4.77 -12.79
C ALA A 109 -6.81 5.32 -12.19
N ILE A 110 -5.65 4.80 -12.62
CA ILE A 110 -4.33 5.30 -12.19
C ILE A 110 -4.09 6.73 -12.70
N ARG A 111 -4.46 7.00 -13.96
CA ARG A 111 -4.36 8.36 -14.55
C ARG A 111 -5.29 9.34 -13.85
N ASP A 112 -6.51 8.93 -13.55
CA ASP A 112 -7.51 9.76 -12.85
C ASP A 112 -7.06 10.07 -11.42
N ALA A 113 -6.32 9.15 -10.79
CA ALA A 113 -5.65 9.38 -9.51
C ALA A 113 -4.41 10.29 -9.59
N GLY A 114 -4.00 10.71 -10.79
CA GLY A 114 -2.87 11.62 -11.02
C GLY A 114 -1.51 10.94 -11.15
N TYR A 115 -1.46 9.63 -11.42
CA TYR A 115 -0.22 8.87 -11.57
C TYR A 115 -0.03 8.35 -12.99
N LEU A 116 1.22 7.99 -13.33
CA LEU A 116 1.55 7.44 -14.64
C LEU A 116 1.66 5.92 -14.56
N PRO A 117 0.75 5.14 -15.20
CA PRO A 117 0.92 3.71 -15.31
C PRO A 117 2.07 3.38 -16.28
N LEU A 118 2.99 2.53 -15.83
CA LEU A 118 4.11 2.02 -16.61
C LEU A 118 3.75 0.68 -17.28
N ARG A 119 4.77 -0.02 -17.81
CA ARG A 119 4.60 -1.32 -18.47
C ARG A 119 4.05 -2.37 -17.50
N THR A 120 3.10 -3.15 -18.00
CA THR A 120 2.61 -4.36 -17.35
C THR A 120 3.75 -5.36 -17.28
N THR A 121 4.04 -5.87 -16.08
CA THR A 121 5.12 -6.84 -15.86
C THR A 121 4.60 -8.27 -15.93
N GLU A 122 3.40 -8.53 -15.39
CA GLU A 122 2.77 -9.85 -15.35
C GLU A 122 1.25 -9.71 -15.53
N LYS A 123 0.64 -10.61 -16.28
CA LYS A 123 -0.81 -10.75 -16.45
C LYS A 123 -1.15 -12.23 -16.43
N GLU A 124 -1.93 -12.66 -15.45
CA GLU A 124 -2.36 -14.05 -15.23
C GLU A 124 -3.89 -14.11 -15.12
#